data_AF-A0A2U0HBZ4-F1
#
_entry.id   AF-A0A2U0HBZ4-F1
#
_cell.length_a   1.000
_cell.length_b   1.000
_cell.length_c   1.000
_cell.angle_alpha   90.00
_cell.angle_beta   90.00
_cell.angle_gamma   90.00
#
_symmetry.space_group_name_H-M   'P 1'
#
loop_
_entity.id
_entity.type
_entity.pdbx_description
1 polymer ?
#
loop_
_entity_poly.entity_id
_entity_poly.type
_entity_poly.pdbx_seq_one_letter_code
_entity_poly.pdbx_strand_id
1 'polypeptide(L)'
;MPPATPHAVVLLPPPATPAAAPSTPAKVEPRGMTTATSSTSSSGITACAPSRACSSLDIRVLPIQSTADPDGRTCGREPRLMEIRTILSKLSGLDSSRGLHHSSPASMSRRGTIMDASARNRAMDLLGRFSDELTHLFDDAFGTRWAEIEDILAIAELLRARSVTTRRLADSSGLDRRAISRMVVRLRSDELVTTRPSQADKRAVEVVLTDRGERRADVLRTSLDGFFRASANIAHEISEGLHPASTSPLPREPADAVDLLRRVCEAGVALVNTMPGTATEGQLAARQRAALVQIVSQGGVRPNDLSPALGVSRAGVAYIVDQLCAKGFVSRRRGAVPEDRRAVVLEATADGVHAVQAVMDGIERQRESLANLFAEVANWHQPVDEAAPAGLPANAGG
;
A
#
# COMPACT_ATOMS: atom_id res chain seq x y z
N MET A 1 -5.29 57.33 -27.29
CA MET A 1 -6.60 57.20 -26.60
C MET A 1 -7.63 56.70 -27.61
N PRO A 2 -8.05 55.44 -27.55
CA PRO A 2 -9.21 54.96 -28.29
C PRO A 2 -10.50 55.07 -27.44
N PRO A 3 -11.69 55.22 -28.05
CA PRO A 3 -12.94 55.38 -27.32
C PRO A 3 -13.47 54.04 -26.79
N ALA A 4 -14.05 54.10 -25.58
CA ALA A 4 -14.62 52.98 -24.86
C ALA A 4 -15.95 52.49 -25.49
N THR A 5 -16.07 51.18 -25.65
CA THR A 5 -17.30 50.46 -26.01
C THR A 5 -18.21 50.30 -24.78
N PRO A 6 -19.55 50.44 -24.92
CA PRO A 6 -20.47 50.27 -23.81
C PRO A 6 -20.77 48.78 -23.55
N HIS A 7 -20.66 48.36 -22.29
CA HIS A 7 -21.06 47.04 -21.80
C HIS A 7 -22.59 46.94 -21.74
N ALA A 8 -23.15 45.96 -22.45
CA ALA A 8 -24.54 45.56 -22.34
C ALA A 8 -24.74 44.70 -21.07
N VAL A 9 -25.63 45.15 -20.17
CA VAL A 9 -26.06 44.42 -18.98
C VAL A 9 -27.15 43.43 -19.39
N VAL A 10 -26.86 42.14 -19.31
CA VAL A 10 -27.84 41.06 -19.52
C VAL A 10 -28.55 40.79 -18.20
N LEU A 11 -29.84 41.15 -18.12
CA LEU A 11 -30.74 40.79 -17.04
C LEU A 11 -31.16 39.31 -17.17
N LEU A 12 -30.73 38.48 -16.22
CA LEU A 12 -31.20 37.10 -16.07
C LEU A 12 -32.60 37.08 -15.45
N PRO A 13 -33.53 36.22 -15.93
CA PRO A 13 -34.83 36.03 -15.30
C PRO A 13 -34.73 35.26 -13.98
N PRO A 14 -35.67 35.49 -13.02
CA PRO A 14 -35.68 34.81 -11.73
C PRO A 14 -36.03 33.32 -11.85
N PRO A 15 -35.55 32.47 -10.91
CA PRO A 15 -35.78 31.03 -10.93
C PRO A 15 -37.25 30.68 -10.62
N ALA A 16 -37.77 29.69 -11.36
CA ALA A 16 -39.10 29.14 -11.18
C ALA A 16 -39.24 28.34 -9.87
N THR A 17 -40.36 28.56 -9.19
CA THR A 17 -40.80 27.85 -7.99
C THR A 17 -41.03 26.35 -8.27
N PRO A 18 -40.60 25.43 -7.40
CA PRO A 18 -40.80 24.00 -7.62
C PRO A 18 -42.27 23.58 -7.41
N ALA A 19 -42.81 22.88 -8.41
CA ALA A 19 -44.14 22.29 -8.41
C ALA A 19 -44.24 21.08 -7.48
N ALA A 20 -45.43 20.94 -6.87
CA ALA A 20 -45.80 19.92 -5.91
C ALA A 20 -45.72 18.48 -6.47
N ALA A 21 -45.32 17.55 -5.61
CA ALA A 21 -45.25 16.11 -5.89
C ALA A 21 -46.63 15.47 -6.04
N PRO A 22 -46.84 14.56 -7.01
CA PRO A 22 -48.07 13.79 -7.11
C PRO A 22 -48.07 12.57 -6.18
N SER A 23 -49.24 12.39 -5.56
CA SER A 23 -49.68 11.32 -4.67
C SER A 23 -49.59 9.91 -5.25
N THR A 24 -49.19 8.97 -4.41
CA THR A 24 -49.18 7.51 -4.61
C THR A 24 -50.60 6.94 -4.69
N PRO A 25 -50.93 6.03 -5.63
CA PRO A 25 -52.14 5.22 -5.54
C PRO A 25 -51.88 3.81 -4.99
N ALA A 26 -52.71 3.50 -4.01
CA ALA A 26 -53.30 2.24 -3.56
C ALA A 26 -52.76 0.88 -4.06
N LYS A 27 -52.52 0.06 -3.04
CA LYS A 27 -52.39 -1.39 -2.94
C LYS A 27 -53.57 -2.15 -3.59
N VAL A 28 -53.27 -3.14 -4.43
CA VAL A 28 -54.21 -4.18 -4.90
C VAL A 28 -53.61 -5.54 -4.55
N GLU A 29 -54.28 -6.25 -3.63
CA GLU A 29 -54.10 -7.69 -3.40
C GLU A 29 -54.80 -8.51 -4.49
N PRO A 30 -54.34 -9.75 -4.71
CA PRO A 30 -55.31 -10.83 -4.74
C PRO A 30 -54.95 -12.02 -3.83
N ARG A 31 -55.95 -12.42 -3.05
CA ARG A 31 -56.24 -13.81 -2.59
C ARG A 31 -56.18 -14.75 -3.80
N GLY A 32 -55.78 -16.02 -3.74
CA GLY A 32 -55.38 -16.96 -2.69
C GLY A 32 -55.43 -18.37 -3.32
N MET A 33 -54.74 -19.37 -2.78
CA MET A 33 -55.26 -20.75 -2.63
C MET A 33 -54.24 -21.69 -1.99
N THR A 34 -54.81 -22.52 -1.13
CA THR A 34 -54.35 -23.55 -0.20
C THR A 34 -53.81 -24.84 -0.82
N THR A 35 -52.82 -25.45 -0.17
CA THR A 35 -52.78 -26.87 0.31
C THR A 35 -51.60 -27.02 1.29
N ALA A 36 -51.87 -27.30 2.57
CA ALA A 36 -51.88 -28.61 3.24
C ALA A 36 -50.50 -29.22 3.63
N THR A 37 -50.16 -28.98 4.91
CA THR A 37 -49.75 -29.98 5.93
C THR A 37 -48.49 -30.82 5.76
N SER A 38 -47.49 -30.59 6.63
CA SER A 38 -46.99 -31.61 7.57
C SER A 38 -46.18 -30.98 8.70
N SER A 39 -46.54 -31.40 9.91
CA SER A 39 -45.95 -31.10 11.21
C SER A 39 -44.71 -31.96 11.49
N THR A 40 -43.67 -31.39 12.10
CA THR A 40 -43.01 -31.94 13.32
C THR A 40 -41.99 -30.97 13.95
N SER A 41 -42.27 -30.66 15.22
CA SER A 41 -41.33 -30.68 16.36
C SER A 41 -40.10 -29.76 16.41
N SER A 42 -40.28 -28.65 17.14
CA SER A 42 -39.60 -28.35 18.41
C SER A 42 -38.08 -28.52 18.49
N SER A 43 -37.36 -27.39 18.48
CA SER A 43 -36.20 -27.17 19.35
C SER A 43 -36.03 -25.67 19.57
N GLY A 44 -36.29 -25.24 20.81
CA GLY A 44 -36.13 -23.87 21.24
C GLY A 44 -34.68 -23.56 21.56
N ILE A 45 -34.15 -22.49 20.97
CA ILE A 45 -33.02 -21.73 21.52
C ILE A 45 -33.36 -20.25 21.35
N THR A 46 -33.36 -19.57 22.50
CA THR A 46 -33.70 -18.18 22.75
C THR A 46 -32.79 -17.22 21.97
N ALA A 47 -33.37 -16.39 21.11
CA ALA A 47 -32.70 -15.28 20.45
C ALA A 47 -32.92 -13.98 21.25
N CYS A 48 -31.83 -13.37 21.73
CA CYS A 48 -31.83 -12.00 22.26
C CYS A 48 -31.92 -11.00 21.09
N ALA A 49 -32.96 -10.17 21.10
CA ALA A 49 -33.08 -9.00 20.22
C ALA A 49 -32.19 -7.84 20.72
N PRO A 50 -31.58 -7.04 19.83
CA PRO A 50 -30.81 -5.86 20.20
C PRO A 50 -31.72 -4.64 20.38
N SER A 51 -31.55 -3.96 21.52
CA SER A 51 -32.19 -2.68 21.83
C SER A 51 -31.56 -1.54 20.99
N ARG A 52 -32.43 -0.78 20.32
CA ARG A 52 -32.13 0.51 19.69
C ARG A 52 -32.29 1.62 20.73
N ALA A 53 -31.26 2.41 20.97
CA ALA A 53 -31.30 3.87 21.16
C ALA A 53 -29.95 4.35 21.69
N CYS A 54 -29.26 5.22 20.94
CA CYS A 54 -28.62 6.44 21.46
C CYS A 54 -27.93 7.23 20.34
N SER A 55 -28.57 8.36 20.02
CA SER A 55 -27.98 9.70 19.90
C SER A 55 -26.92 9.97 18.82
N SER A 56 -27.35 10.80 17.87
CA SER A 56 -26.56 11.58 16.93
C SER A 56 -25.49 12.41 17.65
N LEU A 57 -24.22 12.24 17.28
CA LEU A 57 -23.15 13.16 17.61
C LEU A 57 -22.85 14.02 16.38
N ASP A 58 -23.23 15.30 16.44
CA ASP A 58 -22.83 16.34 15.49
C ASP A 58 -21.35 16.66 15.70
N ILE A 59 -20.48 16.24 14.76
CA ILE A 59 -19.07 16.65 14.74
C ILE A 59 -18.94 17.83 13.77
N ARG A 60 -18.90 19.05 14.32
CA ARG A 60 -18.43 20.25 13.61
C ARG A 60 -16.91 20.16 13.44
N VAL A 61 -16.46 20.04 12.19
CA VAL A 61 -15.04 20.17 11.81
C VAL A 61 -14.69 21.66 11.78
N LEU A 62 -13.80 22.10 12.67
CA LEU A 62 -13.15 23.41 12.57
C LEU A 62 -11.94 23.32 11.64
N PRO A 63 -11.64 24.35 10.83
CA PRO A 63 -10.46 24.36 9.97
C PRO A 63 -9.19 24.50 10.82
N ILE A 64 -8.25 23.57 10.62
CA ILE A 64 -6.89 23.63 11.17
C ILE A 64 -6.11 24.63 10.30
N GLN A 65 -5.77 25.78 10.88
CA GLN A 65 -4.80 26.69 10.27
C GLN A 65 -3.39 26.12 10.48
N SER A 66 -2.69 25.91 9.37
CA SER A 66 -1.30 25.47 9.31
C SER A 66 -0.38 26.66 9.63
N THR A 67 0.31 26.62 10.77
CA THR A 67 1.42 27.51 11.08
C THR A 67 2.72 26.80 10.71
N ALA A 68 3.37 27.27 9.65
CA ALA A 68 4.71 26.82 9.27
C ALA A 68 5.74 27.32 10.31
N ASP A 69 6.59 26.40 10.78
CA ASP A 69 7.74 26.66 11.65
C ASP A 69 8.97 26.99 10.76
N PRO A 70 9.61 28.16 10.91
CA PRO A 70 10.69 28.60 10.03
C PRO A 70 12.09 28.07 10.39
N ASP A 71 12.26 27.31 11.48
CA ASP A 71 13.60 26.92 11.96
C ASP A 71 14.03 25.54 11.46
N GLY A 72 14.54 25.50 10.22
CA GLY A 72 15.14 24.34 9.58
C GLY A 72 16.37 23.77 10.32
N ARG A 73 16.13 22.95 11.34
CA ARG A 73 17.16 22.10 11.97
C ARG A 73 16.84 20.62 11.78
N THR A 74 17.61 19.98 10.92
CA THR A 74 17.64 18.51 10.77
C THR A 74 18.31 17.90 12.00
N CYS A 75 17.51 17.23 12.85
CA CYS A 75 18.04 16.47 13.97
C CYS A 75 18.47 15.08 13.44
N GLY A 76 19.76 14.92 13.12
CA GLY A 76 20.35 13.64 12.75
C GLY A 76 20.35 12.66 13.93
N ARG A 77 19.74 11.49 13.74
CA ARG A 77 19.80 10.37 14.67
C ARG A 77 20.04 9.09 13.86
N GLU A 78 21.27 8.58 13.89
CA GLU A 78 21.60 7.26 13.36
C GLU A 78 20.88 6.15 14.16
N PRO A 79 20.27 5.15 13.51
CA PRO A 79 19.79 3.96 14.19
C PRO A 79 20.87 2.87 14.30
N ARG A 80 20.98 2.30 15.49
CA ARG A 80 21.89 1.20 15.87
C ARG A 80 21.49 -0.10 15.16
N LEU A 81 22.35 -0.57 14.25
CA LEU A 81 22.20 -1.78 13.43
C LEU A 81 22.56 -3.12 14.11
N MET A 82 22.85 -3.15 15.42
CA MET A 82 23.46 -4.34 16.06
C MET A 82 22.50 -5.41 16.60
N GLU A 83 21.20 -5.18 16.75
CA GLU A 83 20.32 -6.13 17.47
C GLU A 83 19.57 -7.14 16.58
N ILE A 84 19.44 -6.91 15.26
CA ILE A 84 18.64 -7.77 14.36
C ILE A 84 19.31 -9.13 14.07
N ARG A 85 20.65 -9.20 14.15
CA ARG A 85 21.44 -10.39 13.77
C ARG A 85 21.21 -11.63 14.64
N THR A 86 20.76 -11.45 15.88
CA THR A 86 20.64 -12.54 16.88
C THR A 86 19.30 -13.28 16.80
N ILE A 87 18.30 -12.74 16.10
CA ILE A 87 16.91 -13.20 16.20
C ILE A 87 16.47 -14.04 14.99
N LEU A 88 16.89 -13.67 13.78
CA LEU A 88 16.58 -14.47 12.58
C LEU A 88 17.33 -15.82 12.53
N SER A 89 18.43 -15.95 13.28
CA SER A 89 19.11 -17.24 13.50
C SER A 89 18.29 -18.19 14.38
N LYS A 90 17.42 -17.67 15.27
CA LYS A 90 16.54 -18.48 16.13
C LYS A 90 15.35 -19.05 15.37
N LEU A 91 14.76 -18.29 14.42
CA LEU A 91 13.65 -18.78 13.59
C LEU A 91 14.11 -19.88 12.62
N SER A 92 15.33 -19.77 12.09
CA SER A 92 15.94 -20.81 11.26
C SER A 92 16.29 -22.11 12.03
N GLY A 93 16.36 -22.03 13.37
CA GLY A 93 16.71 -23.15 14.25
C GLY A 93 15.52 -23.98 14.75
N LEU A 94 14.29 -23.48 14.61
CA LEU A 94 13.09 -24.15 15.14
C LEU A 94 12.68 -25.42 14.37
N ASP A 95 13.21 -25.63 13.17
CA ASP A 95 12.91 -26.81 12.34
C ASP A 95 13.90 -27.98 12.54
N SER A 96 15.00 -27.79 13.27
CA SER A 96 16.09 -28.80 13.35
C SER A 96 16.03 -29.78 14.54
N SER A 97 14.96 -29.78 15.35
CA SER A 97 14.90 -30.59 16.59
C SER A 97 14.10 -31.90 16.52
N ARG A 98 13.87 -32.48 15.34
CA ARG A 98 13.31 -33.85 15.21
C ARG A 98 14.12 -34.73 14.26
N GLY A 99 15.04 -35.52 14.80
CA GLY A 99 15.67 -36.64 14.08
C GLY A 99 17.03 -37.04 14.64
N LEU A 100 17.05 -37.93 15.64
CA LEU A 100 18.26 -38.62 16.10
C LEU A 100 18.41 -39.99 15.43
N HIS A 101 19.66 -40.30 15.07
CA HIS A 101 20.29 -41.60 14.75
C HIS A 101 20.34 -42.09 13.28
N HIS A 102 21.40 -41.73 12.56
CA HIS A 102 22.45 -42.68 12.15
C HIS A 102 23.68 -41.92 11.57
N SER A 103 24.84 -42.16 12.16
CA SER A 103 26.11 -41.49 11.84
C SER A 103 26.74 -42.06 10.57
N SER A 104 27.00 -41.22 9.57
CA SER A 104 27.84 -41.54 8.41
C SER A 104 28.88 -40.43 8.19
N PRO A 105 30.19 -40.75 8.05
CA PRO A 105 31.25 -39.76 7.94
C PRO A 105 31.46 -39.37 6.46
N ALA A 106 30.68 -38.40 5.99
CA ALA A 106 30.92 -37.68 4.73
C ALA A 106 30.63 -36.18 4.92
N SER A 107 31.38 -35.53 5.80
CA SER A 107 31.16 -34.12 6.19
C SER A 107 32.36 -33.23 5.90
N MET A 108 32.54 -32.79 4.65
CA MET A 108 33.40 -31.64 4.34
C MET A 108 32.84 -30.64 3.30
N SER A 109 31.62 -30.84 2.77
CA SER A 109 30.98 -29.90 1.83
C SER A 109 29.64 -29.35 2.35
N ARG A 110 29.62 -28.83 3.59
CA ARG A 110 28.44 -28.20 4.22
C ARG A 110 28.68 -26.75 4.70
N ARG A 111 29.83 -26.14 4.37
CA ARG A 111 30.16 -24.76 4.76
C ARG A 111 29.61 -23.68 3.82
N GLY A 112 29.07 -24.06 2.66
CA GLY A 112 28.47 -23.10 1.72
C GLY A 112 27.08 -22.58 2.11
N THR A 113 26.37 -23.23 3.04
CA THR A 113 24.94 -22.97 3.28
C THR A 113 24.65 -21.97 4.42
N ILE A 114 25.62 -21.68 5.30
CA ILE A 114 25.38 -20.88 6.52
C ILE A 114 25.63 -19.38 6.30
N MET A 115 26.51 -18.99 5.38
CA MET A 115 26.72 -17.57 5.03
C MET A 115 25.52 -16.95 4.30
N ASP A 116 24.73 -17.77 3.62
CA ASP A 116 23.56 -17.37 2.84
C ASP A 116 22.40 -16.86 3.72
N ALA A 117 22.17 -17.49 4.87
CA ALA A 117 21.07 -17.12 5.77
C ALA A 117 21.20 -15.68 6.31
N SER A 118 22.41 -15.21 6.61
CA SER A 118 22.62 -13.83 7.09
C SER A 118 22.44 -12.80 5.98
N ALA A 119 22.84 -13.11 4.75
CA ALA A 119 22.66 -12.23 3.60
C ALA A 119 21.17 -12.12 3.25
N ARG A 120 20.47 -13.26 3.21
CA ARG A 120 19.03 -13.32 2.98
C ARG A 120 18.25 -12.52 4.03
N ASN A 121 18.57 -12.69 5.31
CA ASN A 121 17.95 -11.93 6.40
C ASN A 121 18.13 -10.42 6.23
N ARG A 122 19.35 -9.99 5.89
CA ARG A 122 19.65 -8.58 5.60
C ARG A 122 18.85 -8.08 4.39
N ALA A 123 18.73 -8.88 3.32
CA ALA A 123 17.93 -8.53 2.16
C ALA A 123 16.44 -8.33 2.51
N MET A 124 15.88 -9.13 3.42
CA MET A 124 14.50 -8.94 3.89
C MET A 124 14.31 -7.62 4.64
N ASP A 125 15.25 -7.27 5.52
CA ASP A 125 15.20 -6.00 6.25
C ASP A 125 15.29 -4.80 5.29
N LEU A 126 16.19 -4.90 4.31
CA LEU A 126 16.38 -3.87 3.28
C LEU A 126 15.16 -3.75 2.35
N LEU A 127 14.51 -4.87 2.01
CA LEU A 127 13.28 -4.88 1.22
C LEU A 127 12.16 -4.13 1.93
N GLY A 128 11.99 -4.34 3.23
CA GLY A 128 11.04 -3.60 4.06
C GLY A 128 11.33 -2.10 4.04
N ARG A 129 12.58 -1.72 4.31
CA ARG A 129 13.02 -0.32 4.29
C ARG A 129 12.80 0.34 2.92
N PHE A 130 13.14 -0.34 1.83
CA PHE A 130 12.91 0.16 0.48
C PHE A 130 11.43 0.41 0.21
N SER A 131 10.56 -0.52 0.60
CA SER A 131 9.10 -0.37 0.47
C SER A 131 8.57 0.82 1.28
N ASP A 132 9.08 1.03 2.49
CA ASP A 132 8.68 2.14 3.34
C ASP A 132 9.10 3.50 2.74
N GLU A 133 10.36 3.62 2.30
CA GLU A 133 10.86 4.83 1.64
C GLU A 133 10.09 5.14 0.35
N LEU A 134 9.76 4.12 -0.46
CA LEU A 134 8.96 4.27 -1.67
C LEU A 134 7.54 4.77 -1.37
N THR A 135 6.90 4.24 -0.32
CA THR A 135 5.56 4.65 0.10
C THR A 135 5.55 6.10 0.58
N HIS A 136 6.62 6.56 1.23
CA HIS A 136 6.75 7.94 1.66
C HIS A 136 6.79 8.93 0.49
N LEU A 137 7.36 8.59 -0.66
CA LEU A 137 7.33 9.45 -1.84
C LEU A 137 5.90 9.71 -2.33
N PHE A 138 5.03 8.70 -2.25
CA PHE A 138 3.61 8.83 -2.58
C PHE A 138 2.87 9.70 -1.57
N ASP A 139 3.15 9.48 -0.29
CA ASP A 139 2.60 10.29 0.79
C ASP A 139 2.98 11.78 0.65
N ASP A 140 4.21 12.08 0.20
CA ASP A 140 4.67 13.46 -0.04
C ASP A 140 4.03 14.10 -1.28
N ALA A 141 3.83 13.32 -2.35
CA ALA A 141 3.29 13.83 -3.61
C ALA A 141 1.76 14.00 -3.58
N PHE A 142 1.04 13.03 -3.01
CA PHE A 142 -0.42 12.95 -3.04
C PHE A 142 -1.08 13.06 -1.66
N GLY A 143 -0.30 13.02 -0.57
CA GLY A 143 -0.77 13.04 0.82
C GLY A 143 -0.80 11.64 1.47
N THR A 144 -0.86 11.58 2.80
CA THR A 144 -0.72 10.33 3.59
C THR A 144 -1.88 9.32 3.49
N ARG A 145 -2.81 9.55 2.56
CA ARG A 145 -4.05 8.77 2.38
C ARG A 145 -3.93 7.73 1.26
N TRP A 146 -2.75 7.60 0.63
CA TRP A 146 -2.51 6.87 -0.63
C TRP A 146 -1.44 5.78 -0.49
N ALA A 147 -1.38 5.16 0.69
CA ALA A 147 -0.27 4.29 1.08
C ALA A 147 -0.53 2.80 0.88
N GLU A 148 -1.68 2.40 0.32
CA GLU A 148 -1.89 0.99 -0.04
C GLU A 148 -1.34 0.74 -1.45
N ILE A 149 -0.73 -0.42 -1.65
CA ILE A 149 -0.01 -0.77 -2.88
C ILE A 149 -0.92 -0.73 -4.11
N GLU A 150 -2.20 -1.04 -3.92
CA GLU A 150 -3.23 -0.99 -4.96
C GLU A 150 -3.58 0.45 -5.35
N ASP A 151 -3.63 1.39 -4.39
CA ASP A 151 -3.81 2.81 -4.69
C ASP A 151 -2.62 3.34 -5.51
N ILE A 152 -1.39 2.93 -5.15
CA ILE A 152 -0.16 3.29 -5.88
C ILE A 152 -0.21 2.75 -7.32
N LEU A 153 -0.65 1.50 -7.54
CA LEU A 153 -0.82 0.93 -8.88
C LEU A 153 -1.85 1.68 -9.71
N ALA A 154 -2.98 2.07 -9.11
CA ALA A 154 -4.00 2.82 -9.82
C ALA A 154 -3.51 4.23 -10.20
N ILE A 155 -2.76 4.89 -9.31
CA ILE A 155 -2.12 6.18 -9.61
C ILE A 155 -1.07 5.99 -10.71
N ALA A 156 -0.20 4.99 -10.62
CA ALA A 156 0.80 4.70 -11.66
C ALA A 156 0.15 4.50 -13.05
N GLU A 157 -1.01 3.85 -13.12
CA GLU A 157 -1.77 3.72 -14.37
C GLU A 157 -2.28 5.08 -14.89
N LEU A 158 -2.76 5.97 -14.02
CA LEU A 158 -3.11 7.35 -14.38
C LEU A 158 -1.91 8.16 -14.89
N LEU A 159 -0.73 7.95 -14.30
CA LEU A 159 0.50 8.67 -14.69
C LEU A 159 1.00 8.23 -16.07
N ARG A 160 0.73 6.99 -16.49
CA ARG A 160 1.20 6.46 -17.77
C ARG A 160 0.34 6.87 -18.96
N ALA A 161 -0.94 7.13 -18.73
CA ALA A 161 -1.91 7.30 -19.79
C ALA A 161 -2.60 8.66 -19.71
N ARG A 162 -2.78 9.31 -20.87
CA ARG A 162 -3.47 10.62 -20.96
C ARG A 162 -4.89 10.60 -20.39
N SER A 163 -5.55 9.44 -20.40
CA SER A 163 -6.86 9.21 -19.82
C SER A 163 -7.05 7.73 -19.54
N VAL A 164 -7.66 7.38 -18.40
CA VAL A 164 -7.91 5.99 -18.00
C VAL A 164 -9.35 5.82 -17.58
N THR A 165 -10.00 4.74 -17.98
CA THR A 165 -11.36 4.45 -17.50
C THR A 165 -11.34 3.92 -16.08
N THR A 166 -12.39 4.18 -15.29
CA THR A 166 -12.50 3.61 -13.93
C THR A 166 -12.45 2.08 -13.90
N ARG A 167 -12.88 1.43 -15.00
CA ARG A 167 -12.76 -0.02 -15.17
C ARG A 167 -11.30 -0.45 -15.30
N ARG A 168 -10.54 0.21 -16.16
CA ARG A 168 -9.12 -0.08 -16.35
C ARG A 168 -8.31 0.15 -15.07
N LEU A 169 -8.64 1.18 -14.29
CA LEU A 169 -8.04 1.38 -12.97
C LEU A 169 -8.32 0.22 -12.01
N ALA A 170 -9.56 -0.30 -11.98
CA ALA A 170 -9.91 -1.46 -11.17
C ALA A 170 -9.14 -2.71 -11.62
N ASP A 171 -9.11 -2.96 -12.93
CA ASP A 171 -8.47 -4.14 -13.52
C ASP A 171 -6.93 -4.13 -13.28
N SER A 172 -6.28 -2.96 -13.36
CA SER A 172 -4.82 -2.84 -13.20
C SER A 172 -4.35 -2.81 -11.75
N SER A 173 -5.18 -2.31 -10.83
CA SER A 173 -4.81 -2.20 -9.40
C SER A 173 -5.33 -3.34 -8.53
N GLY A 174 -6.33 -4.10 -9.01
CA GLY A 174 -7.06 -5.07 -8.19
C GLY A 174 -8.09 -4.44 -7.24
N LEU A 175 -8.24 -3.11 -7.23
CA LEU A 175 -9.23 -2.42 -6.41
C LEU A 175 -10.66 -2.69 -6.87
N ASP A 176 -11.57 -2.87 -5.91
CA ASP A 176 -12.99 -2.95 -6.22
C ASP A 176 -13.55 -1.60 -6.71
N ARG A 177 -14.73 -1.66 -7.35
CA ARG A 177 -15.40 -0.47 -7.90
C ARG A 177 -15.66 0.63 -6.86
N ARG A 178 -15.95 0.28 -5.61
CA ARG A 178 -16.20 1.26 -4.54
C ARG A 178 -14.91 1.93 -4.09
N ALA A 179 -13.81 1.19 -3.98
CA ALA A 179 -12.49 1.72 -3.70
C ALA A 179 -12.05 2.69 -4.81
N ILE A 180 -12.14 2.29 -6.08
CA ILE A 180 -11.86 3.17 -7.22
C ILE A 180 -12.74 4.43 -7.18
N SER A 181 -14.04 4.29 -6.95
CA SER A 181 -14.93 5.45 -6.88
C SER A 181 -14.53 6.42 -5.76
N ARG A 182 -14.15 5.91 -4.58
CA ARG A 182 -13.70 6.74 -3.45
C ARG A 182 -12.37 7.43 -3.74
N MET A 183 -11.42 6.71 -4.33
CA MET A 183 -10.14 7.26 -4.80
C MET A 183 -10.39 8.40 -5.80
N VAL A 184 -11.19 8.18 -6.83
CA VAL A 184 -11.47 9.21 -7.87
C VAL A 184 -12.16 10.44 -7.27
N VAL A 185 -13.12 10.26 -6.37
CA VAL A 185 -13.77 11.38 -5.67
C VAL A 185 -12.76 12.21 -4.86
N ARG A 186 -11.81 11.56 -4.20
CA ARG A 186 -10.76 12.22 -3.41
C ARG A 186 -9.74 12.94 -4.28
N LEU A 187 -9.23 12.30 -5.34
CA LEU A 187 -8.35 12.96 -6.31
C LEU A 187 -9.04 14.19 -6.94
N ARG A 188 -10.35 14.10 -7.18
CA ARG A 188 -11.15 15.22 -7.70
C ARG A 188 -11.34 16.32 -6.66
N SER A 189 -11.56 15.99 -5.37
CA SER A 189 -11.66 17.00 -4.31
C SER A 189 -10.36 17.77 -4.12
N ASP A 190 -9.23 17.11 -4.41
CA ASP A 190 -7.90 17.70 -4.33
C ASP A 190 -7.49 18.37 -5.66
N GLU A 191 -8.42 18.47 -6.62
CA GLU A 191 -8.27 19.07 -7.96
C GLU A 191 -7.19 18.42 -8.84
N LEU A 192 -6.82 17.17 -8.56
CA LEU A 192 -5.78 16.45 -9.30
C LEU A 192 -6.32 15.76 -10.54
N VAL A 193 -7.60 15.37 -10.52
CA VAL A 193 -8.26 14.73 -11.67
C VAL A 193 -9.61 15.36 -11.97
N THR A 194 -10.03 15.23 -13.22
CA THR A 194 -11.41 15.42 -13.66
C THR A 194 -11.98 14.13 -14.24
N THR A 195 -13.30 14.03 -14.30
CA THR A 195 -14.00 12.87 -14.87
C THR A 195 -14.88 13.30 -16.04
N ARG A 196 -14.85 12.54 -17.13
CA ARG A 196 -15.70 12.78 -18.32
C ARG A 196 -16.24 11.46 -18.88
N PRO A 197 -17.37 11.45 -19.61
CA PRO A 197 -17.79 10.27 -20.36
C PRO A 197 -16.72 9.87 -21.37
N SER A 198 -16.47 8.57 -21.54
CA SER A 198 -15.51 8.11 -22.56
C SER A 198 -16.03 8.35 -23.97
N GLN A 199 -15.12 8.71 -24.87
CA GLN A 199 -15.44 8.89 -26.28
C GLN A 199 -15.69 7.56 -27.01
N ALA A 200 -15.00 6.50 -26.58
CA ALA A 200 -15.16 5.16 -27.15
C ALA A 200 -16.42 4.46 -26.65
N ASP A 201 -16.76 4.65 -25.37
CA ASP A 201 -17.97 4.11 -24.75
C ASP A 201 -18.61 5.14 -23.82
N LYS A 202 -19.74 5.72 -24.22
CA LYS A 202 -20.46 6.74 -23.42
C LYS A 202 -20.92 6.23 -22.05
N ARG A 203 -20.94 4.91 -21.81
CA ARG A 203 -21.26 4.31 -20.50
C ARG A 203 -20.05 4.24 -19.58
N ALA A 204 -18.84 4.35 -20.11
CA ALA A 204 -17.62 4.38 -19.32
C ALA A 204 -17.28 5.81 -18.88
N VAL A 205 -16.66 5.92 -17.70
CA VAL A 205 -16.13 7.18 -17.17
C VAL A 205 -14.62 7.17 -17.31
N GLU A 206 -14.09 8.15 -18.02
CA GLU A 206 -12.66 8.46 -18.09
C GLU A 206 -12.26 9.39 -16.94
N VAL A 207 -11.13 9.08 -16.34
CA VAL A 207 -10.40 9.88 -15.37
C VAL A 207 -9.19 10.49 -16.09
N VAL A 208 -9.00 11.79 -15.94
CA VAL A 208 -7.97 12.56 -16.63
C VAL A 208 -7.29 13.47 -15.62
N LEU A 209 -5.96 13.58 -15.67
CA LEU A 209 -5.22 14.53 -14.84
C LEU A 209 -5.59 15.98 -15.24
N THR A 210 -5.74 16.85 -14.25
CA THR A 210 -5.80 18.30 -14.48
C THR A 210 -4.39 18.86 -14.66
N ASP A 211 -4.22 20.13 -15.03
CA ASP A 211 -2.88 20.77 -15.06
C ASP A 211 -2.17 20.69 -13.70
N ARG A 212 -2.94 20.76 -12.60
CA ARG A 212 -2.42 20.58 -11.24
C ARG A 212 -1.99 19.14 -11.00
N GLY A 213 -2.79 18.18 -11.46
CA GLY A 213 -2.47 16.76 -11.46
C GLY A 213 -1.19 16.46 -12.23
N GLU A 214 -1.03 16.99 -13.44
CA GLU A 214 0.17 16.83 -14.28
C GLU A 214 1.41 17.40 -13.60
N ARG A 215 1.34 18.62 -13.03
CA ARG A 215 2.48 19.17 -12.26
C ARG A 215 2.86 18.28 -11.08
N ARG A 216 1.89 17.62 -10.44
CA ARG A 216 2.16 16.70 -9.32
C ARG A 216 2.68 15.35 -9.78
N ALA A 217 2.21 14.88 -10.93
CA ALA A 217 2.78 13.74 -11.64
C ALA A 217 4.26 13.98 -11.96
N ASP A 218 4.61 15.14 -12.51
CA ASP A 218 6.00 15.47 -12.85
C ASP A 218 6.91 15.52 -11.62
N VAL A 219 6.44 16.15 -10.54
CA VAL A 219 7.18 16.13 -9.25
C VAL A 219 7.38 14.70 -8.77
N LEU A 220 6.35 13.85 -8.81
CA LEU A 220 6.50 12.44 -8.42
C LEU A 220 7.48 11.70 -9.34
N ARG A 221 7.43 11.90 -10.66
CA ARG A 221 8.37 11.26 -11.61
C ARG A 221 9.81 11.64 -11.29
N THR A 222 10.08 12.92 -11.07
CA THR A 222 11.42 13.39 -10.66
C THR A 222 11.84 12.81 -9.31
N SER A 223 10.93 12.73 -8.34
CA SER A 223 11.22 12.12 -7.04
C SER A 223 11.49 10.62 -7.13
N LEU A 224 10.72 9.87 -7.94
CA LEU A 224 10.91 8.44 -8.17
C LEU A 224 12.26 8.17 -8.83
N ASP A 225 12.62 8.97 -9.83
CA ASP A 225 13.92 8.87 -10.49
C ASP A 225 15.07 9.12 -9.50
N GLY A 226 15.00 10.20 -8.73
CA GLY A 226 15.99 10.49 -7.69
C GLY A 226 16.08 9.39 -6.63
N PHE A 227 14.94 8.82 -6.23
CA PHE A 227 14.87 7.70 -5.30
C PHE A 227 15.54 6.45 -5.85
N PHE A 228 15.19 5.99 -7.06
CA PHE A 228 15.79 4.77 -7.61
C PHE A 228 17.31 4.90 -7.76
N ARG A 229 17.82 6.08 -8.16
CA ARG A 229 19.27 6.35 -8.17
C ARG A 229 19.88 6.27 -6.76
N ALA A 230 19.24 6.90 -5.76
CA ALA A 230 19.72 6.90 -4.39
C ALA A 230 19.67 5.51 -3.73
N SER A 231 18.72 4.67 -4.15
CA SER A 231 18.52 3.31 -3.65
C SER A 231 19.40 2.27 -4.33
N ALA A 232 20.26 2.64 -5.30
CA ALA A 232 21.04 1.69 -6.09
C ALA A 232 21.85 0.69 -5.23
N ASN A 233 22.51 1.18 -4.18
CA ASN A 233 23.29 0.34 -3.27
C ASN A 233 22.41 -0.64 -2.47
N ILE A 234 21.26 -0.16 -1.94
CA ILE A 234 20.32 -0.99 -1.20
C ILE A 234 19.74 -2.07 -2.11
N ALA A 235 19.36 -1.69 -3.34
CA ALA A 235 18.84 -2.59 -4.35
C ALA A 235 19.86 -3.66 -4.76
N HIS A 236 21.15 -3.29 -4.91
CA HIS A 236 22.21 -4.25 -5.17
C HIS A 236 22.36 -5.28 -4.04
N GLU A 237 22.35 -4.82 -2.78
CA GLU A 237 22.41 -5.72 -1.62
C GLU A 237 21.18 -6.64 -1.51
N ILE A 238 19.98 -6.15 -1.84
CA ILE A 238 18.77 -6.97 -1.90
C ILE A 238 18.91 -8.04 -3.00
N SER A 239 19.32 -7.65 -4.20
CA SER A 239 19.49 -8.56 -5.33
C SER A 239 20.47 -9.70 -5.01
N GLU A 240 21.67 -9.36 -4.53
CA GLU A 240 22.70 -10.33 -4.17
C GLU A 240 22.27 -11.24 -3.00
N GLY A 241 21.56 -10.69 -2.02
CA GLY A 241 21.09 -11.45 -0.87
C GLY A 241 19.88 -12.36 -1.15
N LEU A 242 19.11 -12.09 -2.21
CA LEU A 242 18.00 -12.94 -2.65
C LEU A 242 18.45 -14.06 -3.61
N HIS A 243 19.49 -13.81 -4.40
CA HIS A 243 20.03 -14.83 -5.31
C HIS A 243 21.50 -14.54 -5.69
N PRO A 244 22.46 -15.14 -4.98
CA PRO A 244 23.87 -14.99 -5.32
C PRO A 244 24.20 -15.78 -6.59
N ALA A 245 24.66 -15.08 -7.63
CA ALA A 245 25.29 -15.64 -8.83
C ALA A 245 24.41 -16.52 -9.75
N SER A 246 23.48 -15.90 -10.47
CA SER A 246 23.07 -16.40 -11.79
C SER A 246 23.35 -15.34 -12.84
N THR A 247 23.83 -15.78 -14.00
CA THR A 247 23.98 -14.99 -15.23
C THR A 247 22.66 -14.27 -15.50
N SER A 248 22.62 -13.00 -15.10
CA SER A 248 21.44 -12.16 -15.21
C SER A 248 21.00 -12.15 -16.67
N PRO A 249 19.71 -12.41 -16.96
CA PRO A 249 19.12 -11.97 -18.21
C PRO A 249 19.46 -10.49 -18.41
N LEU A 250 19.76 -10.09 -19.66
CA LEU A 250 20.04 -8.69 -19.98
C LEU A 250 18.91 -7.81 -19.42
N PRO A 251 19.23 -6.77 -18.64
CA PRO A 251 18.23 -5.86 -18.10
C PRO A 251 17.32 -5.38 -19.23
N ARG A 252 16.01 -5.49 -19.02
CA ARG A 252 15.07 -4.80 -19.89
C ARG A 252 15.11 -3.35 -19.42
N GLU A 253 15.71 -2.43 -20.16
CA GLU A 253 15.75 -1.03 -19.72
C GLU A 253 14.32 -0.52 -19.52
N PRO A 254 13.92 -0.12 -18.30
CA PRO A 254 12.65 0.56 -18.11
C PRO A 254 12.69 1.87 -18.90
N ALA A 255 11.66 2.11 -19.71
CA ALA A 255 11.56 3.36 -20.44
C ALA A 255 11.28 4.56 -19.51
N ASP A 256 10.68 4.32 -18.34
CA ASP A 256 10.23 5.35 -17.41
C ASP A 256 10.25 4.87 -15.94
N ALA A 257 10.45 5.79 -14.99
CA ALA A 257 10.45 5.52 -13.56
C ALA A 257 9.07 4.98 -13.09
N VAL A 258 7.98 5.45 -13.68
CA VAL A 258 6.62 4.96 -13.38
C VAL A 258 6.46 3.49 -13.81
N ASP A 259 7.12 3.06 -14.88
CA ASP A 259 7.09 1.68 -15.34
C ASP A 259 7.84 0.73 -14.40
N LEU A 260 8.98 1.19 -13.86
CA LEU A 260 9.72 0.45 -12.84
C LEU A 260 8.93 0.38 -11.54
N LEU A 261 8.38 1.51 -11.07
CA LEU A 261 7.47 1.56 -9.92
C LEU A 261 6.35 0.54 -10.03
N ARG A 262 5.62 0.53 -11.17
CA ARG A 262 4.49 -0.39 -11.35
C ARG A 262 4.93 -1.84 -11.16
N ARG A 263 6.07 -2.24 -11.73
CA ARG A 263 6.60 -3.60 -11.58
C ARG A 263 7.03 -3.92 -10.15
N VAL A 264 7.61 -2.95 -9.44
CA VAL A 264 7.90 -3.08 -8.00
C VAL A 264 6.62 -3.31 -7.21
N CYS A 265 5.57 -2.53 -7.47
CA CYS A 265 4.29 -2.69 -6.80
C CYS A 265 3.58 -4.00 -7.18
N GLU A 266 3.66 -4.44 -8.43
CA GLU A 266 3.12 -5.73 -8.88
C GLU A 266 3.80 -6.91 -8.19
N ALA A 267 5.13 -6.85 -8.03
CA ALA A 267 5.86 -7.84 -7.24
C ALA A 267 5.42 -7.82 -5.78
N GLY A 268 5.22 -6.64 -5.18
CA GLY A 268 4.68 -6.51 -3.82
C GLY A 268 3.27 -7.09 -3.66
N VAL A 269 2.37 -6.87 -4.63
CA VAL A 269 1.03 -7.47 -4.66
C VAL A 269 1.12 -8.98 -4.79
N ALA A 270 1.98 -9.47 -5.68
CA ALA A 270 2.20 -10.90 -5.86
C ALA A 270 2.67 -11.55 -4.55
N LEU A 271 3.55 -10.90 -3.78
CA LEU A 271 3.97 -11.37 -2.47
C LEU A 271 2.82 -11.39 -1.46
N VAL A 272 2.07 -10.30 -1.36
CA VAL A 272 0.92 -10.22 -0.44
C VAL A 272 -0.07 -11.33 -0.76
N ASN A 273 -0.40 -11.56 -2.03
CA ASN A 273 -1.33 -12.60 -2.49
C ASN A 273 -0.89 -14.03 -2.14
N THR A 274 0.35 -14.26 -1.73
CA THR A 274 0.79 -15.57 -1.23
C THR A 274 0.44 -15.86 0.22
N MET A 275 0.03 -14.84 1.00
CA MET A 275 -0.43 -15.07 2.37
C MET A 275 -1.73 -15.91 2.35
N PRO A 276 -1.99 -16.76 3.35
CA PRO A 276 -3.25 -17.49 3.47
C PRO A 276 -4.45 -16.55 3.50
N GLY A 277 -5.59 -16.99 2.96
CA GLY A 277 -6.82 -16.18 2.81
C GLY A 277 -7.24 -15.39 4.06
N THR A 278 -7.03 -15.96 5.26
CA THR A 278 -7.29 -15.27 6.53
C THR A 278 -6.45 -13.99 6.72
N ALA A 279 -5.27 -13.91 6.12
CA ALA A 279 -4.41 -12.74 6.09
C ALA A 279 -4.52 -11.92 4.77
N THR A 280 -4.89 -12.55 3.64
CA THR A 280 -5.02 -11.91 2.30
C THR A 280 -6.39 -11.41 1.89
N GLU A 281 -7.48 -11.83 2.53
CA GLU A 281 -8.86 -11.40 2.20
C GLU A 281 -9.13 -9.94 2.64
N GLY A 282 -8.21 -9.03 2.34
CA GLY A 282 -8.25 -7.62 2.72
C GLY A 282 -8.17 -7.40 4.23
N GLN A 283 -7.82 -8.42 5.01
CA GLN A 283 -7.86 -8.31 6.46
C GLN A 283 -6.69 -7.53 7.03
N LEU A 284 -5.52 -7.46 6.40
CA LEU A 284 -4.40 -6.67 6.93
C LEU A 284 -3.98 -5.58 5.97
N ALA A 285 -4.11 -4.32 6.38
CA ALA A 285 -3.56 -3.16 5.68
C ALA A 285 -2.01 -3.20 5.68
N ALA A 286 -1.34 -2.51 4.75
CA ALA A 286 0.12 -2.53 4.63
C ALA A 286 0.85 -2.28 5.96
N ARG A 287 0.48 -1.21 6.67
CA ARG A 287 1.08 -0.86 7.97
C ARG A 287 0.79 -1.90 9.07
N GLN A 288 -0.31 -2.63 8.98
CA GLN A 288 -0.63 -3.73 9.91
C GLN A 288 0.27 -4.94 9.62
N ARG A 289 0.55 -5.23 8.35
CA ARG A 289 1.49 -6.30 7.96
C ARG A 289 2.91 -5.97 8.44
N ALA A 290 3.38 -4.74 8.22
CA ALA A 290 4.69 -4.29 8.70
C ALA A 290 4.81 -4.42 10.22
N ALA A 291 3.78 -3.99 10.97
CA ALA A 291 3.74 -4.13 12.42
C ALA A 291 3.77 -5.60 12.88
N LEU A 292 3.04 -6.48 12.21
CA LEU A 292 3.01 -7.91 12.52
C LEU A 292 4.37 -8.57 12.27
N VAL A 293 5.02 -8.28 11.13
CA VAL A 293 6.38 -8.73 10.82
C VAL A 293 7.35 -8.28 11.91
N GLN A 294 7.30 -7.01 12.32
CA GLN A 294 8.18 -6.50 13.38
C GLN A 294 7.94 -7.22 14.72
N ILE A 295 6.69 -7.45 15.10
CA ILE A 295 6.34 -8.16 16.34
C ILE A 295 6.89 -9.59 16.33
N VAL A 296 6.73 -10.32 15.22
CA VAL A 296 7.25 -11.68 15.05
C VAL A 296 8.78 -11.69 15.07
N SER A 297 9.42 -10.80 14.30
CA SER A 297 10.88 -10.74 14.16
C SER A 297 11.60 -10.36 15.44
N GLN A 298 10.95 -9.63 16.36
CA GLN A 298 11.54 -9.26 17.66
C GLN A 298 11.17 -10.22 18.80
N GLY A 299 10.22 -11.14 18.57
CA GLY A 299 9.74 -12.09 19.59
C GLY A 299 8.99 -11.42 20.75
N GLY A 300 8.52 -10.18 20.58
CA GLY A 300 7.89 -9.38 21.62
C GLY A 300 8.27 -7.89 21.53
N VAL A 301 7.30 -6.98 21.40
CA VAL A 301 7.58 -5.53 21.21
C VAL A 301 6.68 -4.66 22.07
N ARG A 302 7.19 -3.56 22.65
CA ARG A 302 6.31 -2.58 23.30
C ARG A 302 5.64 -1.71 22.24
N PRO A 303 4.37 -1.30 22.41
CA PRO A 303 3.71 -0.44 21.43
C PRO A 303 4.51 0.83 21.06
N ASN A 304 5.21 1.45 22.01
CA ASN A 304 5.99 2.66 21.74
C ASN A 304 7.17 2.43 20.79
N ASP A 305 7.67 1.19 20.69
CA ASP A 305 8.83 0.83 19.86
C ASP A 305 8.42 0.58 18.40
N LEU A 306 7.12 0.45 18.12
CA LEU A 306 6.58 0.35 16.76
C LEU A 306 6.49 1.71 16.05
N SER A 307 6.40 2.83 16.78
CA SER A 307 6.15 4.14 16.15
C SER A 307 7.24 4.56 15.16
N PRO A 308 8.55 4.46 15.50
CA PRO A 308 9.61 4.87 14.58
C PRO A 308 9.66 4.01 13.31
N ALA A 309 9.46 2.70 13.46
CA ALA A 309 9.52 1.75 12.35
C ALA A 309 8.34 1.89 11.39
N LEU A 310 7.14 2.18 11.91
CA LEU A 310 5.93 2.28 11.10
C LEU A 310 5.68 3.69 10.54
N GLY A 311 6.47 4.69 10.94
CA GLY A 311 6.26 6.08 10.54
C GLY A 311 4.91 6.66 10.97
N VAL A 312 4.30 6.14 12.04
CA VAL A 312 2.97 6.59 12.53
C VAL A 312 3.02 7.17 13.94
N SER A 313 2.06 8.03 14.25
CA SER A 313 1.89 8.57 15.59
C SER A 313 1.55 7.46 16.61
N ARG A 314 1.74 7.75 17.90
CA ARG A 314 1.37 6.81 18.98
C ARG A 314 -0.11 6.39 18.93
N ALA A 315 -1.00 7.30 18.57
CA ALA A 315 -2.42 6.99 18.38
C ALA A 315 -2.64 6.06 17.17
N GLY A 316 -1.89 6.29 16.09
CA GLY A 316 -1.86 5.39 14.92
C GLY A 316 -1.37 3.99 15.27
N VAL A 317 -0.30 3.87 16.07
CA VAL A 317 0.15 2.57 16.58
C VAL A 317 -0.92 1.91 17.43
N ALA A 318 -1.53 2.62 18.39
CA ALA A 318 -2.57 2.06 19.24
C ALA A 318 -3.71 1.46 18.41
N TYR A 319 -4.17 2.22 17.41
CA TYR A 319 -5.18 1.76 16.45
C TYR A 319 -4.74 0.52 15.66
N ILE A 320 -3.51 0.51 15.11
CA ILE A 320 -2.96 -0.65 14.38
C ILE A 320 -2.94 -1.88 15.27
N VAL A 321 -2.45 -1.75 16.52
CA VAL A 321 -2.38 -2.86 17.47
C VAL A 321 -3.76 -3.34 17.88
N ASP A 322 -4.71 -2.44 18.12
CA ASP A 322 -6.11 -2.81 18.41
C ASP A 322 -6.72 -3.64 17.27
N GLN A 323 -6.47 -3.23 16.02
CA GLN A 323 -6.94 -3.98 14.86
C GLN A 323 -6.27 -5.35 14.73
N LEU A 324 -4.96 -5.45 14.97
CA LEU A 324 -4.25 -6.73 14.97
C LEU A 324 -4.73 -7.67 16.08
N CYS A 325 -5.03 -7.13 17.27
CA CYS A 325 -5.63 -7.91 18.35
C CYS A 325 -7.06 -8.36 18.03
N ALA A 326 -7.89 -7.46 17.49
CA ALA A 326 -9.26 -7.79 17.09
C ALA A 326 -9.31 -8.89 16.02
N LYS A 327 -8.30 -8.93 15.14
CA LYS A 327 -8.14 -9.96 14.11
C LYS A 327 -7.44 -11.24 14.59
N GLY A 328 -7.01 -11.30 15.85
CA GLY A 328 -6.41 -12.49 16.44
C GLY A 328 -4.94 -12.73 16.07
N PHE A 329 -4.25 -11.79 15.40
CA PHE A 329 -2.84 -11.96 15.00
C PHE A 329 -1.84 -11.58 16.09
N VAL A 330 -2.25 -10.72 17.03
CA VAL A 330 -1.39 -10.22 18.12
C VAL A 330 -2.14 -10.30 19.44
N SER A 331 -1.43 -10.64 20.50
CA SER A 331 -1.92 -10.59 21.88
C SER A 331 -1.14 -9.57 22.70
N ARG A 332 -1.77 -9.07 23.78
CA ARG A 332 -1.15 -8.15 24.73
C ARG A 332 -0.85 -8.88 26.03
N ARG A 333 0.41 -8.88 26.43
CA ARG A 333 0.86 -9.47 27.69
C ARG A 333 1.33 -8.39 28.65
N ARG A 334 0.77 -8.38 29.87
CA ARG A 334 1.20 -7.52 30.98
C ARG A 334 2.10 -8.30 31.93
N GLY A 335 2.98 -7.61 32.65
CA GLY A 335 3.88 -8.25 33.62
C GLY A 335 4.98 -9.12 33.01
N ALA A 336 5.18 -9.05 31.69
CA ALA A 336 6.28 -9.73 31.01
C ALA A 336 7.64 -9.07 31.28
N VAL A 337 7.64 -7.80 31.70
CA VAL A 337 8.84 -7.05 32.09
C VAL A 337 8.95 -7.07 33.61
N PRO A 338 9.98 -7.70 34.21
CA PRO A 338 10.12 -7.81 35.66
C PRO A 338 10.12 -6.47 36.40
N GLU A 339 10.75 -5.45 35.81
CA GLU A 339 10.94 -4.12 36.40
C GLU A 339 9.70 -3.22 36.23
N ASP A 340 8.80 -3.55 35.31
CA ASP A 340 7.62 -2.75 35.01
C ASP A 340 6.39 -3.63 34.73
N ARG A 341 5.64 -3.92 35.80
CA ARG A 341 4.39 -4.70 35.70
C ARG A 341 3.31 -4.01 34.87
N ARG A 342 3.42 -2.69 34.66
CA ARG A 342 2.47 -1.92 33.84
C ARG A 342 2.84 -1.97 32.36
N ALA A 343 4.07 -2.36 32.01
CA ALA A 343 4.48 -2.54 30.63
C ALA A 343 3.59 -3.57 29.92
N VAL A 344 3.15 -3.21 28.72
CA VAL A 344 2.47 -4.10 27.79
C VAL A 344 3.48 -4.52 26.73
N VAL A 345 3.66 -5.82 26.57
CA VAL A 345 4.42 -6.43 25.48
C VAL A 345 3.43 -7.03 24.50
N LEU A 346 3.64 -6.79 23.21
CA LEU A 346 2.89 -7.37 22.11
C LEU A 346 3.58 -8.64 21.68
N GLU A 347 2.85 -9.75 21.66
CA GLU A 347 3.34 -11.05 21.20
C GLU A 347 2.45 -11.51 20.04
N ALA A 348 3.05 -11.99 18.94
CA ALA A 348 2.30 -12.59 17.85
C ALA A 348 1.63 -13.90 18.32
N THR A 349 0.39 -14.12 17.88
CA THR A 349 -0.29 -15.41 18.09
C THR A 349 0.24 -16.46 17.11
N ALA A 350 -0.20 -17.71 17.24
CA ALA A 350 0.11 -18.75 16.25
C ALA A 350 -0.31 -18.36 14.84
N ASP A 351 -1.50 -17.76 14.71
CA ASP A 351 -2.00 -17.25 13.42
C ASP A 351 -1.15 -16.08 12.89
N GLY A 352 -0.69 -15.20 13.79
CA GLY A 352 0.24 -14.11 13.45
C GLY A 352 1.57 -14.61 12.92
N VAL A 353 2.16 -15.63 13.58
CA VAL A 353 3.41 -16.27 13.13
C VAL A 353 3.21 -16.96 11.79
N HIS A 354 2.12 -17.71 11.63
CA HIS A 354 1.82 -18.40 10.37
C HIS A 354 1.60 -17.42 9.21
N ALA A 355 0.94 -16.29 9.45
CA ALA A 355 0.76 -15.24 8.44
C ALA A 355 2.11 -14.66 7.98
N VAL A 356 3.04 -14.39 8.90
CA VAL A 356 4.40 -13.92 8.55
C VAL A 356 5.20 -14.99 7.82
N GLN A 357 5.13 -16.26 8.26
CA GLN A 357 5.83 -17.35 7.59
C GLN A 357 5.38 -17.50 6.14
N ALA A 358 4.09 -17.37 5.85
CA ALA A 358 3.57 -17.44 4.50
C ALA A 358 4.12 -16.35 3.57
N VAL A 359 4.40 -15.15 4.11
CA VAL A 359 5.10 -14.08 3.35
C VAL A 359 6.53 -14.50 3.04
N MET A 360 7.25 -15.00 4.04
CA MET A 360 8.64 -15.44 3.86
C MET A 360 8.72 -16.55 2.81
N ASP A 361 7.79 -17.50 2.83
CA ASP A 361 7.67 -18.55 1.82
C ASP A 361 7.30 -17.98 0.44
N GLY A 362 6.46 -16.94 0.40
CA GLY A 362 6.15 -16.15 -0.79
C GLY A 362 7.40 -15.51 -1.41
N ILE A 363 8.22 -14.86 -0.58
CA ILE A 363 9.47 -14.24 -1.00
C ILE A 363 10.44 -15.31 -1.51
N GLU A 364 10.58 -16.44 -0.81
CA GLU A 364 11.44 -17.53 -1.27
C GLU A 364 10.98 -18.09 -2.64
N ARG A 365 9.67 -18.24 -2.85
CA ARG A 365 9.11 -18.65 -4.16
C ARG A 365 9.36 -17.63 -5.27
N GLN A 366 9.40 -16.34 -4.94
CA GLN A 366 9.57 -15.24 -5.90
C GLN A 366 11.00 -14.71 -5.95
N ARG A 367 11.95 -15.33 -5.24
CA ARG A 367 13.30 -14.81 -5.01
C ARG A 367 14.03 -14.40 -6.28
N GLU A 368 13.91 -15.19 -7.35
CA GLU A 368 14.57 -14.92 -8.64
C GLU A 368 13.95 -13.71 -9.34
N SER A 369 12.62 -13.62 -9.36
CA SER A 369 11.91 -12.47 -9.94
C SER A 369 12.23 -11.18 -9.18
N LEU A 370 12.30 -11.26 -7.84
CA LEU A 370 12.66 -10.11 -7.00
C LEU A 370 14.12 -9.72 -7.19
N ALA A 371 15.05 -10.68 -7.22
CA ALA A 371 16.45 -10.40 -7.46
C ALA A 371 16.65 -9.68 -8.80
N ASN A 372 16.04 -10.17 -9.88
CA ASN A 372 16.12 -9.52 -11.20
C ASN A 372 15.52 -8.10 -11.19
N LEU A 373 14.39 -7.90 -10.52
CA LEU A 373 13.76 -6.58 -10.37
C LEU A 373 14.65 -5.61 -9.59
N PHE A 374 15.28 -6.06 -8.50
CA PHE A 374 16.18 -5.20 -7.71
C PHE A 374 17.53 -4.98 -8.40
N ALA A 375 18.01 -5.92 -9.22
CA ALA A 375 19.14 -5.68 -10.12
C ALA A 375 18.81 -4.56 -11.13
N GLU A 376 17.58 -4.49 -11.62
CA GLU A 376 17.13 -3.41 -12.48
C GLU A 376 17.05 -2.06 -11.75
N VAL A 377 16.53 -2.03 -10.52
CA VAL A 377 16.59 -0.83 -9.66
C VAL A 377 18.04 -0.40 -9.38
N ALA A 378 18.93 -1.36 -9.11
CA ALA A 378 20.34 -1.09 -8.84
C ALA A 378 21.07 -0.48 -10.05
N ASN A 379 20.66 -0.86 -11.25
CA ASN A 379 21.19 -0.35 -12.50
C ASN A 379 20.35 0.82 -13.06
N TRP A 380 19.47 1.43 -12.25
CA TRP A 380 18.64 2.54 -12.70
C TRP A 380 19.51 3.75 -13.07
N HIS A 381 19.59 3.98 -14.37
CA HIS A 381 20.10 5.20 -14.97
C HIS A 381 19.01 5.67 -15.92
N GLN A 382 18.55 6.91 -15.76
CA GLN A 382 17.58 7.48 -16.70
C GLN A 382 18.16 7.34 -18.12
N PRO A 383 17.39 6.80 -19.09
CA PRO A 383 17.80 6.85 -20.48
C PRO A 383 18.06 8.32 -20.81
N VAL A 384 19.32 8.64 -21.13
CA VAL A 384 19.66 9.98 -21.59
C VAL A 384 18.75 10.22 -22.77
N ASP A 385 17.97 11.31 -22.72
CA ASP A 385 17.06 11.70 -23.78
C ASP A 385 17.93 12.11 -24.99
N GLU A 386 18.44 11.12 -25.72
CA GLU A 386 19.39 11.26 -26.83
C GLU A 386 18.69 11.85 -28.08
N ALA A 387 17.46 12.34 -27.91
CA ALA A 387 16.60 12.93 -28.93
C ALA A 387 16.28 14.41 -28.66
N ALA A 388 17.23 15.18 -28.13
CA ALA A 388 17.30 16.60 -28.48
C ALA A 388 18.03 16.69 -29.83
N PRO A 389 17.34 16.77 -30.99
CA PRO A 389 18.02 16.95 -32.26
C PRO A 389 18.89 18.20 -32.16
N ALA A 390 20.20 18.01 -32.32
CA ALA A 390 21.15 19.07 -32.52
C ALA A 390 20.55 20.04 -33.55
N GLY A 391 20.40 21.29 -33.13
CA GLY A 391 19.68 22.31 -33.87
C GLY A 391 20.00 22.25 -35.35
N LEU A 392 18.95 22.26 -36.17
CA LEU A 392 19.05 22.58 -37.59
C LEU A 392 19.99 23.79 -37.72
N PRO A 393 21.10 23.69 -38.48
CA PRO A 393 21.96 24.84 -38.70
C PRO A 393 21.12 25.94 -39.34
N ALA A 394 21.05 27.08 -38.66
CA ALA A 394 20.46 28.29 -39.18
C ALA A 394 21.15 28.63 -40.51
N ASN A 395 20.35 28.66 -41.58
CA ASN A 395 20.55 29.41 -42.83
C ASN A 395 21.97 29.93 -43.10
N ALA A 396 22.72 29.22 -43.94
CA ALA A 396 23.67 29.88 -44.82
C ALA A 396 22.85 30.51 -45.96
N GLY A 397 22.78 31.84 -45.96
CA GLY A 397 22.23 32.60 -47.08
C GLY A 397 23.01 32.34 -48.37
N GLY A 398 22.27 32.29 -49.47
CA GLY A 398 22.72 32.39 -50.85
C GLY A 398 21.64 33.09 -51.64
#